data_AF-A0A1G1Q1N8-F1
#
_entry.id   AF-A0A1G1Q1N8-F1
#
_cell.length_a   1.000
_cell.length_b   1.000
_cell.length_c   1.000
_cell.angle_alpha   90.00
_cell.angle_beta   90.00
_cell.angle_gamma   90.00
#
_symmetry.space_group_name_H-M   'P 1'
#
loop_
_entity.id
_entity.type
_entity.pdbx_description
1 polymer ?
#
loop_
_entity_poly.entity_id
_entity_poly.type
_entity_poly.pdbx_seq_one_letter_code
_entity_poly.pdbx_strand_id
1 'polypeptide(L)' 'MEYKCDLCQKIISGGVLPYSKHVEEHIIELIKIKHPKWVEKDGLCRQCYEYFKKELSGNK' A
#
# COMPACT_ATOMS: atom_id res chain seq x y z
N MET A 1 17.22 4.74 -11.90
CA MET A 1 16.78 5.49 -10.70
C MET A 1 16.33 4.49 -9.66
N GLU A 2 16.74 4.72 -8.43
CA GLU A 2 16.42 3.89 -7.27
C GLU A 2 15.61 4.75 -6.30
N TYR A 3 14.54 4.19 -5.76
CA TYR A 3 13.64 4.88 -4.85
C TYR A 3 13.66 4.17 -3.51
N LYS A 4 13.78 4.94 -2.43
CA LYS A 4 13.71 4.40 -1.07
C LYS A 4 12.27 4.47 -0.61
N CYS A 5 11.70 3.34 -0.24
CA CYS A 5 10.35 3.29 0.33
C CYS A 5 10.34 3.95 1.71
N ASP A 6 9.52 4.98 1.92
CA ASP A 6 9.39 5.60 3.23
C ASP A 6 8.74 4.69 4.28
N LEU A 7 7.92 3.73 3.85
CA LEU A 7 7.19 2.81 4.74
C LEU A 7 8.08 1.73 5.37
N CYS A 8 9.01 1.16 4.60
CA CYS A 8 9.85 0.05 5.04
C CYS A 8 11.36 0.28 4.88
N GLN A 9 11.73 1.45 4.36
CA GLN A 9 13.11 1.88 4.12
C GLN A 9 13.88 1.03 3.09
N LYS A 10 13.19 0.16 2.34
CA LYS A 10 13.78 -0.71 1.30
C LYS A 10 14.11 0.10 0.05
N ILE A 11 15.25 -0.21 -0.57
CA ILE A 11 15.68 0.38 -1.84
C ILE A 11 15.03 -0.41 -2.97
N ILE A 12 14.22 0.28 -3.77
CA ILE A 12 13.53 -0.25 -4.93
C ILE A 12 14.21 0.28 -6.19
N SER A 13 14.99 -0.60 -6.82
CA SER A 13 15.64 -0.32 -8.10
C SER A 13 14.67 -0.68 -9.23
N GLY A 14 14.50 0.21 -10.22
CA GLY A 14 13.63 -0.06 -11.39
C GLY A 14 12.68 1.07 -11.79
N GLY A 15 12.80 2.26 -11.18
CA GLY A 15 11.97 3.41 -11.54
C GLY A 15 10.73 3.58 -10.66
N VAL A 16 9.83 4.50 -11.06
CA VAL A 16 8.65 4.90 -10.28
C VAL A 16 7.60 3.79 -10.21
N LEU A 17 7.39 3.02 -11.27
CA LEU A 17 6.38 1.95 -11.31
C LEU A 17 6.60 0.84 -10.26
N PRO A 18 7.80 0.23 -10.15
CA PRO A 18 8.04 -0.78 -9.11
C PRO A 18 8.04 -0.17 -7.71
N TYR A 19 8.43 1.09 -7.56
CA TYR A 19 8.29 1.82 -6.29
C TYR A 19 6.82 1.96 -5.89
N SER A 20 5.98 2.46 -6.78
CA SER A 20 4.53 2.60 -6.53
C SER A 20 3.94 1.26 -6.13
N LYS A 21 4.14 0.21 -6.94
CA LYS A 21 3.61 -1.13 -6.64
C LYS A 21 4.04 -1.63 -5.24
N HIS A 22 5.30 -1.43 -4.88
CA HIS A 22 5.81 -1.82 -3.56
C HIS A 22 5.16 -1.05 -2.42
N VAL A 23 4.99 0.27 -2.57
CA VAL A 23 4.28 1.12 -1.60
C VAL A 23 2.82 0.67 -1.46
N GLU A 24 2.16 0.35 -2.58
CA GLU A 24 0.78 -0.15 -2.57
C GLU A 24 0.65 -1.45 -1.77
N GLU A 25 1.53 -2.43 -2.01
CA GLU A 25 1.56 -3.68 -1.26
C GLU A 25 1.75 -3.44 0.25
N HIS A 26 2.63 -2.52 0.64
CA HIS A 26 2.85 -2.21 2.05
C HIS A 26 1.67 -1.53 2.72
N ILE A 27 1.00 -0.60 2.04
CA ILE A 27 -0.20 0.03 2.60
C ILE A 27 -1.27 -1.04 2.85
N ILE A 28 -1.43 -1.99 1.91
CA ILE A 28 -2.35 -3.11 2.07
C ILE A 28 -1.99 -3.94 3.31
N GLU A 29 -0.71 -4.29 3.49
CA GLU A 29 -0.26 -5.02 4.68
C GLU A 29 -0.55 -4.26 5.99
N LEU A 30 -0.28 -2.96 6.02
CA LEU A 30 -0.57 -2.12 7.19
C LEU A 30 -2.07 -2.07 7.51
N ILE A 31 -2.94 -2.00 6.50
CA ILE A 31 -4.39 -2.05 6.70
C ILE A 31 -4.80 -3.42 7.25
N LYS A 32 -4.24 -4.53 6.74
CA LYS A 32 -4.52 -5.87 7.26
C LYS A 32 -4.13 -6.01 8.73
N ILE A 33 -2.98 -5.45 9.14
CA ILE A 33 -2.52 -5.46 10.53
C ILE A 33 -3.44 -4.62 11.42
N LYS A 34 -3.81 -3.41 10.97
CA LYS A 34 -4.62 -2.46 11.75
C LYS A 34 -6.11 -2.86 11.80
N HIS A 35 -6.60 -3.49 10.75
CA HIS A 35 -7.99 -3.91 10.56
C HIS A 35 -8.08 -5.35 10.07
N PRO A 36 -7.77 -6.36 10.91
CA PRO A 36 -7.80 -7.76 10.52
C PRO A 36 -9.20 -8.26 10.11
N LYS A 37 -10.26 -7.56 10.54
CA LYS A 37 -11.65 -7.82 10.13
C LYS A 37 -11.97 -7.35 8.71
N TRP A 38 -11.10 -6.54 8.10
CA TRP A 38 -11.24 -6.04 6.74
C TRP A 38 -10.51 -6.95 5.73
N VAL A 39 -10.07 -8.14 6.14
CA VAL A 39 -9.45 -9.11 5.25
C VAL A 39 -10.52 -10.13 4.88
N GLU A 40 -11.00 -10.08 3.64
CA GLU A 40 -11.88 -11.12 3.09
C GLU A 40 -11.03 -12.24 2.47
N LYS A 41 -11.61 -13.45 2.34
CA LYS A 41 -10.90 -14.68 1.92
C LYS A 41 -10.13 -14.56 0.59
N ASP A 42 -10.49 -13.61 -0.27
CA ASP A 42 -9.87 -13.33 -1.57
C ASP A 42 -8.83 -12.19 -1.53
N GLY A 43 -8.43 -11.75 -0.34
CA GLY A 43 -7.41 -10.71 -0.16
C GLY A 43 -8.01 -9.37 0.23
N LEU A 44 -8.19 -8.45 -0.71
CA LEU A 44 -8.53 -7.05 -0.37
C LEU A 44 -10.05 -6.86 -0.25
N CYS A 45 -10.58 -6.54 0.94
CA CYS A 45 -12.00 -6.19 1.06
C CYS A 45 -12.27 -4.82 0.43
N ARG A 46 -13.55 -4.56 0.12
CA ARG A 46 -13.99 -3.25 -0.40
C ARG A 46 -13.61 -2.08 0.50
N GLN A 47 -13.62 -2.26 1.83
CA GLN A 47 -13.23 -1.21 2.78
C GLN A 47 -11.72 -0.93 2.74
N CYS A 48 -10.88 -1.96 2.57
CA CYS A 48 -9.45 -1.80 2.37
C CYS A 48 -9.15 -1.01 1.10
N TYR A 49 -9.84 -1.33 0.00
CA TYR A 49 -9.70 -0.61 -1.27
C TYR A 49 -10.13 0.85 -1.17
N GLU A 50 -11.27 1.12 -0.54
CA GLU A 50 -11.77 2.49 -0.35
C GLU A 50 -10.88 3.31 0.58
N TYR A 51 -10.34 2.70 1.65
CA TYR A 51 -9.37 3.34 2.54
C TYR A 51 -8.08 3.67 1.78
N PHE A 52 -7.53 2.68 1.07
CA PHE A 52 -6.35 2.84 0.24
C PHE A 52 -6.50 3.93 -0.82
N LYS A 53 -7.65 3.96 -1.52
CA LYS A 53 -7.98 4.99 -2.50
C LYS A 53 -8.06 6.38 -1.86
N LYS A 54 -8.55 6.50 -0.62
CA LYS A 54 -8.59 7.77 0.11
C LYS A 54 -7.19 8.25 0.52
N GLU A 55 -6.34 7.37 1.03
CA GLU A 55 -4.98 7.72 1.43
C GLU A 55 -4.11 8.11 0.21
N LEU A 56 -4.25 7.39 -0.91
CA LEU A 56 -3.55 7.72 -2.17
C LEU A 56 -4.12 8.96 -2.87
N SER A 57 -5.43 9.20 -2.76
CA SER A 57 -6.07 10.34 -3.41
C SER A 57 -5.79 11.67 -2.69
N GLY A 58 -4.96 11.67 -1.64
CA GLY A 58 -4.38 12.87 -1.05
C GLY A 58 -5.44 13.88 -0.63
N ASN A 59 -5.94 13.77 0.60
CA ASN A 59 -6.66 14.87 1.21
C ASN A 59 -5.65 16.00 1.51
N LYS A 60 -5.54 16.90 0.53
CA LYS A 60 -5.26 18.34 0.54
C LYS A 60 -4.31 18.92 1.60
#